data_AF-A0A9W8CNH5-F1
#
_entry.id   AF-A0A9W8CNH5-F1
#
_cell.length_a   1.000
_cell.length_b   1.000
_cell.length_c   1.000
_cell.angle_alpha   90.00
_cell.angle_beta   90.00
_cell.angle_gamma   90.00
#
_symmetry.space_group_name_H-M   'P 1'
#
loop_
_entity.id
_entity.type
_entity.pdbx_description
1 polymer ?
#
loop_
_entity_poly.entity_id
_entity_poly.type
_entity_poly.pdbx_seq_one_letter_code
_entity_poly.pdbx_strand_id
1 'polypeptide(L)'
;MAMLEITQFYFSVIVSQAVWISIDGVLTITLVIAITQLLPAKRLYMSRPTARLLGPHTLASIWGQTAINHAFLFGAIGLLFRQKWFRCHEFDSRDIDTSLWWLLADNFEAEVISIVCLFQFVNAAAVHNFGYLFRRPWMTNYLLVFLYCIYMSIISALALADPNSLGCLYRINCGERSVLQDMHYNGAGVDTYNSPIGHNVMPRRFRWTLWALCATNVVACLAYEKLVVLGPVGRLVKRWWRSHHSDGKSYMKL
;
A
#
# COMPACT_ATOMS: atom_id res chain seq x y z
N MET A 1 5.50 -3.03 6.34
CA MET A 1 6.78 -3.76 6.43
C MET A 1 6.56 -5.15 7.02
N ALA A 2 6.49 -5.31 8.35
CA ALA A 2 6.40 -6.64 8.99
C ALA A 2 5.35 -7.61 8.42
N MET A 3 4.20 -7.10 8.00
CA MET A 3 3.10 -7.95 7.53
C MET A 3 3.13 -8.28 6.03
N LEU A 4 3.78 -7.41 5.24
CA LEU A 4 4.14 -7.70 3.86
C LEU A 4 5.12 -8.88 3.86
N GLU A 5 6.12 -8.84 4.74
CA GLU A 5 7.10 -9.91 4.93
C GLU A 5 6.44 -11.22 5.38
N ILE A 6 5.51 -11.19 6.34
CA ILE A 6 4.78 -12.41 6.75
C ILE A 6 4.04 -13.05 5.58
N THR A 7 3.38 -12.25 4.75
CA THR A 7 2.64 -12.76 3.58
C THR A 7 3.60 -13.35 2.54
N GLN A 8 4.71 -12.67 2.29
CA GLN A 8 5.80 -13.16 1.44
C GLN A 8 6.38 -14.48 1.93
N PHE A 9 6.68 -14.61 3.23
CA PHE A 9 7.20 -15.85 3.81
C PHE A 9 6.21 -17.01 3.73
N TYR A 10 4.91 -16.74 3.94
CA TYR A 10 3.89 -17.78 3.82
C TYR A 10 3.85 -18.41 2.42
N PHE A 11 3.95 -17.60 1.37
CA PHE A 11 4.01 -18.09 -0.02
C PHE A 11 5.42 -18.42 -0.50
N SER A 12 6.44 -18.21 0.34
CA SER A 12 7.85 -18.32 -0.04
C SER A 12 8.17 -17.53 -1.32
N VAL A 13 7.66 -16.31 -1.41
CA VAL A 13 7.92 -15.35 -2.49
C VAL A 13 8.54 -14.07 -1.94
N ILE A 14 9.21 -13.29 -2.79
CA ILE A 14 9.69 -11.97 -2.43
C ILE A 14 9.22 -10.93 -3.44
N VAL A 15 8.91 -9.71 -3.01
CA VAL A 15 8.74 -8.62 -3.98
C VAL A 15 10.08 -8.26 -4.62
N SER A 16 10.06 -7.74 -5.86
CA SER A 16 11.27 -7.47 -6.61
C SER A 16 12.17 -6.41 -5.95
N GLN A 17 13.46 -6.44 -6.24
CA GLN A 17 14.43 -5.47 -5.71
C GLN A 17 14.03 -4.03 -6.04
N ALA A 18 13.52 -3.78 -7.25
CA ALA A 18 13.06 -2.46 -7.66
C ALA A 18 11.89 -1.96 -6.80
N VAL A 19 10.98 -2.84 -6.38
CA VAL A 19 9.87 -2.50 -5.46
C VAL A 19 10.44 -2.07 -4.11
N TRP A 20 11.37 -2.83 -3.54
CA TRP A 20 12.03 -2.50 -2.27
C TRP A 20 12.77 -1.16 -2.31
N ILE A 21 13.63 -0.98 -3.32
CA ILE A 21 14.38 0.25 -3.53
C ILE A 21 13.42 1.45 -3.69
N SER A 22 12.30 1.24 -4.38
CA SER A 22 11.31 2.30 -4.56
C SER A 22 10.59 2.65 -3.26
N ILE A 23 10.17 1.66 -2.46
CA ILE A 23 9.50 1.91 -1.17
C ILE A 23 10.43 2.63 -0.20
N ASP A 24 11.61 2.09 0.05
CA ASP A 24 12.50 2.58 1.11
C ASP A 24 13.36 3.76 0.65
N GLY A 25 13.85 3.73 -0.58
CA GLY A 25 14.77 4.72 -1.12
C GLY A 25 14.11 5.94 -1.76
N VAL A 26 12.90 5.80 -2.30
CA VAL A 26 12.26 6.88 -3.06
C VAL A 26 10.97 7.35 -2.39
N LEU A 27 9.97 6.47 -2.29
CA LEU A 27 8.63 6.83 -1.81
C LEU A 27 8.67 7.33 -0.37
N THR A 28 9.28 6.56 0.54
CA THR A 28 9.32 6.94 1.96
C THR A 28 10.09 8.24 2.15
N ILE A 29 11.28 8.39 1.55
CA ILE A 29 12.13 9.57 1.72
C ILE A 29 11.42 10.83 1.20
N THR A 30 10.95 10.81 -0.06
CA THR A 30 10.35 11.98 -0.70
C THR A 30 9.03 12.39 -0.05
N LEU A 31 8.18 11.43 0.33
CA LEU A 31 6.91 11.72 0.99
C LEU A 31 7.15 12.24 2.42
N VAL A 32 8.13 11.71 3.16
CA VAL A 32 8.48 12.24 4.49
C VAL A 32 8.98 13.68 4.37
N ILE A 33 9.85 13.99 3.42
CA ILE A 33 10.31 15.37 3.17
C ILE A 33 9.11 16.28 2.84
N ALA A 34 8.17 15.83 2.03
CA ALA A 34 6.99 16.62 1.73
C ALA A 34 6.10 16.83 2.97
N ILE A 35 5.92 15.81 3.80
CA ILE A 35 5.11 15.88 5.03
C ILE A 35 5.68 16.89 6.05
N THR A 36 7.00 16.98 6.20
CA THR A 36 7.62 17.91 7.16
C THR A 36 7.40 19.39 6.81
N GLN A 37 7.06 19.70 5.55
CA GLN A 37 6.76 21.05 5.08
C GLN A 37 5.31 21.50 5.37
N LEU A 38 4.51 20.72 6.10
CA LEU A 38 3.15 21.08 6.45
C LEU A 38 3.09 22.28 7.42
N LEU A 39 2.43 23.35 6.96
CA LEU A 39 2.24 24.57 7.75
C LEU A 39 1.28 24.37 8.93
N PRO A 40 1.43 25.15 10.02
CA PRO A 40 0.52 25.12 11.15
C PRO A 40 -0.89 25.62 10.78
N ALA A 41 -1.88 25.21 11.57
CA ALA A 41 -3.24 25.69 11.43
C ALA A 41 -3.29 27.23 11.57
N LYS A 42 -4.19 27.88 10.80
CA LYS A 42 -4.35 29.36 10.83
C LYS A 42 -4.89 29.90 12.15
N ARG A 43 -5.46 29.03 13.00
CA ARG A 43 -6.06 29.37 14.28
C ARG A 43 -5.63 28.36 15.33
N LEU A 44 -5.44 28.83 16.56
CA LEU A 44 -5.16 27.99 17.71
C LEU A 44 -6.42 27.20 18.08
N TYR A 45 -6.27 25.91 18.35
CA TYR A 45 -7.34 25.05 18.81
C TYR A 45 -7.36 24.99 20.35
N MET A 46 -8.55 24.87 20.95
CA MET A 46 -8.75 24.92 22.41
C MET A 46 -8.23 23.67 23.16
N SER A 47 -7.65 22.70 22.46
CA SER A 47 -7.07 21.48 23.06
C SER A 47 -5.58 21.43 22.77
N ARG A 48 -4.78 20.86 23.67
CA ARG A 48 -3.35 20.63 23.42
C ARG A 48 -3.12 19.37 22.56
N PRO A 49 -2.05 19.31 21.75
CA PRO A 49 -1.64 18.09 21.08
C PRO A 49 -1.39 16.95 22.08
N THR A 50 -1.54 15.70 21.62
CA THR A 50 -1.28 14.51 22.44
C THR A 50 0.20 14.41 22.78
N ALA A 51 0.55 14.43 24.07
CA ALA A 51 1.93 14.27 24.55
C ALA A 51 2.44 12.80 24.49
N ARG A 52 1.53 11.84 24.26
CA ARG A 52 1.86 10.41 24.13
C ARG A 52 1.89 10.04 22.66
N LEU A 53 3.03 9.51 22.20
CA LEU A 53 3.18 9.02 20.83
C LEU A 53 2.18 7.90 20.53
N LEU A 54 2.10 6.90 21.42
CA LEU A 54 1.14 5.78 21.35
C LEU A 54 -0.08 6.05 22.23
N GLY A 55 -0.84 7.09 21.88
CA GLY A 55 -2.15 7.34 22.49
C GLY A 55 -3.22 6.37 21.94
N PRO A 56 -4.35 6.19 22.64
CA PRO A 56 -5.46 5.35 22.15
C PRO A 56 -5.96 5.75 20.76
N HIS A 57 -5.95 7.06 20.46
CA HIS A 57 -6.30 7.58 19.15
C HIS A 57 -5.30 7.16 18.06
N THR A 58 -4.00 7.29 18.33
CA THR A 58 -2.94 6.88 17.39
C THR A 58 -2.99 5.37 17.16
N LEU A 59 -3.18 4.59 18.22
CA LEU A 59 -3.32 3.14 18.14
C LEU A 59 -4.55 2.74 17.31
N ALA A 60 -5.71 3.36 17.53
CA ALA A 60 -6.93 3.07 16.77
C ALA A 60 -6.78 3.39 15.26
N SER A 61 -6.03 4.44 14.92
CA SER A 61 -5.64 4.73 13.54
C SER A 61 -4.72 3.65 12.99
N ILE A 62 -3.57 3.40 13.63
CA ILE A 62 -2.57 2.42 13.15
C ILE A 62 -3.20 1.04 12.99
N TRP A 63 -3.88 0.52 14.01
CA TRP A 63 -4.48 -0.81 13.97
C TRP A 63 -5.61 -0.91 12.95
N GLY A 64 -6.47 0.11 12.85
CA GLY A 64 -7.56 0.12 11.88
C GLY A 64 -7.06 0.18 10.43
N GLN A 65 -6.11 1.07 10.14
CA GLN A 65 -5.48 1.16 8.82
C GLN A 65 -4.76 -0.13 8.45
N THR A 66 -4.05 -0.73 9.42
CA THR A 66 -3.39 -2.02 9.25
C THR A 66 -4.44 -3.08 8.92
N ALA A 67 -5.49 -3.25 9.72
CA ALA A 67 -6.51 -4.26 9.50
C ALA A 67 -7.22 -4.13 8.13
N ILE A 68 -7.56 -2.92 7.70
CA ILE A 68 -8.17 -2.66 6.38
C ILE A 68 -7.20 -3.10 5.28
N ASN A 69 -5.96 -2.62 5.31
CA ASN A 69 -4.96 -2.98 4.31
C ASN A 69 -4.73 -4.50 4.22
N HIS A 70 -4.78 -5.21 5.35
CA HIS A 70 -4.67 -6.67 5.38
C HIS A 70 -5.86 -7.35 4.76
N ALA A 71 -7.07 -6.92 5.09
CA ALA A 71 -8.28 -7.49 4.50
C ALA A 71 -8.27 -7.37 2.97
N PHE A 72 -7.81 -6.24 2.44
CA PHE A 72 -7.65 -6.05 1.00
C PHE A 72 -6.49 -6.87 0.40
N LEU A 73 -5.35 -7.01 1.10
CA LEU A 73 -4.24 -7.85 0.65
C LEU A 73 -4.64 -9.33 0.57
N PHE A 74 -5.21 -9.88 1.64
CA PHE A 74 -5.70 -11.26 1.65
C PHE A 74 -6.87 -11.45 0.67
N GLY A 75 -7.71 -10.43 0.50
CA GLY A 75 -8.74 -10.42 -0.53
C GLY A 75 -8.17 -10.49 -1.95
N ALA A 76 -7.10 -9.76 -2.25
CA ALA A 76 -6.42 -9.78 -3.54
C ALA A 76 -5.79 -11.14 -3.84
N ILE A 77 -5.10 -11.71 -2.86
CA ILE A 77 -4.51 -13.04 -2.94
C ILE A 77 -5.62 -14.09 -3.09
N GLY A 78 -6.65 -14.06 -2.25
CA GLY A 78 -7.79 -14.95 -2.36
C GLY A 78 -8.50 -14.85 -3.73
N LEU A 79 -8.54 -13.66 -4.33
CA LEU A 79 -9.05 -13.46 -5.68
C LEU A 79 -8.15 -14.09 -6.75
N LEU A 80 -6.82 -14.02 -6.59
CA LEU A 80 -5.83 -14.65 -7.46
C LEU A 80 -6.00 -16.18 -7.48
N PHE A 81 -6.05 -16.82 -6.30
CA PHE A 81 -6.23 -18.28 -6.16
C PHE A 81 -7.58 -18.81 -6.69
N ARG A 82 -8.56 -17.92 -6.94
CA ARG A 82 -9.83 -18.27 -7.58
C ARG A 82 -9.78 -18.21 -9.11
N GLN A 83 -8.71 -17.68 -9.69
CA GLN A 83 -8.60 -17.55 -11.14
C GLN A 83 -8.21 -18.87 -11.81
N LYS A 84 -8.94 -19.25 -12.85
CA LYS A 84 -8.66 -20.47 -13.63
C LYS A 84 -7.30 -20.43 -14.34
N TRP A 85 -6.89 -19.25 -14.78
CA TRP A 85 -5.60 -19.06 -15.46
C TRP A 85 -4.40 -19.14 -14.50
N PHE A 86 -4.62 -19.02 -13.19
CA PHE A 86 -3.54 -19.04 -12.19
C PHE A 86 -3.34 -20.42 -11.55
N ARG A 87 -4.41 -21.23 -11.39
CA ARG A 87 -4.34 -22.52 -10.66
C ARG A 87 -3.33 -23.55 -11.16
N CYS A 88 -2.91 -23.47 -12.42
CA CYS A 88 -1.88 -24.36 -12.99
C CYS A 88 -0.50 -23.69 -13.05
N HIS A 89 -0.39 -22.49 -12.50
CA HIS A 89 0.75 -21.58 -12.56
C HIS A 89 1.07 -21.02 -11.17
N GLU A 90 0.69 -21.76 -10.13
CA GLU A 90 1.03 -21.45 -8.74
C GLU A 90 2.55 -21.59 -8.56
N PHE A 91 3.14 -20.67 -7.82
CA PHE A 91 4.58 -20.70 -7.59
C PHE A 91 4.97 -21.83 -6.63
N ASP A 92 5.90 -22.68 -7.05
CA ASP A 92 6.57 -23.65 -6.17
C ASP A 92 8.00 -23.17 -5.87
N SER A 93 8.28 -22.93 -4.58
CA SER A 93 9.60 -22.49 -4.13
C SER A 93 10.68 -23.57 -4.30
N ARG A 94 10.33 -24.80 -4.65
CA ARG A 94 11.30 -25.88 -4.95
C ARG A 94 12.00 -25.71 -6.29
N ASP A 95 11.39 -24.96 -7.22
CA ASP A 95 11.91 -24.75 -8.56
C ASP A 95 13.08 -23.74 -8.58
N ILE A 96 13.23 -22.96 -7.51
CA ILE A 96 14.25 -21.92 -7.38
C ILE A 96 15.03 -22.12 -6.08
N ASP A 97 16.35 -21.93 -6.13
CA ASP A 97 17.16 -21.93 -4.92
C ASP A 97 16.75 -20.78 -3.99
N THR A 98 16.08 -21.13 -2.89
CA THR A 98 15.62 -20.19 -1.86
C THR A 98 16.75 -19.39 -1.21
N SER A 99 18.01 -19.86 -1.26
CA SER A 99 19.17 -19.09 -0.77
C SER A 99 19.43 -17.84 -1.62
N LEU A 100 19.07 -17.90 -2.91
CA LEU A 100 19.09 -16.79 -3.85
C LEU A 100 17.75 -16.05 -3.80
N TRP A 101 17.41 -15.53 -2.61
CA TRP A 101 16.10 -14.96 -2.30
C TRP A 101 15.61 -13.93 -3.32
N TRP A 102 16.51 -13.17 -3.97
CA TRP A 102 16.12 -12.14 -4.93
C TRP A 102 15.51 -12.70 -6.23
N LEU A 103 15.68 -13.99 -6.52
CA LEU A 103 15.10 -14.67 -7.68
C LEU A 103 13.63 -15.07 -7.46
N LEU A 104 13.17 -15.10 -6.20
CA LEU A 104 11.79 -15.45 -5.80
C LEU A 104 10.74 -14.37 -6.14
N ALA A 105 11.10 -13.34 -6.91
CA ALA A 105 10.21 -12.26 -7.32
C ALA A 105 9.48 -12.48 -8.64
N ASP A 106 9.95 -13.44 -9.43
CA ASP A 106 9.46 -13.68 -10.79
C ASP A 106 8.21 -14.58 -10.78
N ASN A 107 7.14 -14.15 -10.11
CA ASN A 107 5.88 -14.89 -10.06
C ASN A 107 4.66 -13.96 -9.93
N PHE A 108 3.46 -14.53 -10.05
CA PHE A 108 2.21 -13.79 -10.01
C PHE A 108 1.86 -13.31 -8.59
N GLU A 109 2.20 -14.11 -7.58
CA GLU A 109 1.95 -13.83 -6.16
C GLU A 109 2.75 -12.61 -5.70
N ALA A 110 4.05 -12.59 -6.00
CA ALA A 110 4.94 -11.47 -5.76
C ALA A 110 4.47 -10.21 -6.50
N GLU A 111 4.01 -10.34 -7.75
CA GLU A 111 3.45 -9.22 -8.51
C GLU A 111 2.19 -8.64 -7.83
N VAL A 112 1.22 -9.50 -7.47
CA VAL A 112 -0.03 -9.06 -6.82
C VAL A 112 0.26 -8.39 -5.48
N ILE A 113 1.14 -8.99 -4.67
CA ILE A 113 1.58 -8.42 -3.40
C ILE A 113 2.25 -7.05 -3.64
N SER A 114 3.15 -6.95 -4.63
CA SER A 114 3.85 -5.71 -4.97
C SER A 114 2.87 -4.59 -5.33
N ILE A 115 1.93 -4.86 -6.23
CA ILE A 115 0.93 -3.86 -6.68
C ILE A 115 0.11 -3.38 -5.48
N VAL A 116 -0.46 -4.30 -4.71
CA VAL A 116 -1.31 -3.95 -3.56
C VAL A 116 -0.53 -3.12 -2.56
N CYS A 117 0.68 -3.55 -2.19
CA CYS A 117 1.47 -2.85 -1.20
C CYS A 117 1.95 -1.48 -1.67
N LEU A 118 2.36 -1.31 -2.93
CA LEU A 118 2.76 0.00 -3.47
C LEU A 118 1.63 1.04 -3.32
N PHE A 119 0.38 0.68 -3.63
CA PHE A 119 -0.78 1.54 -3.38
C PHE A 119 -0.93 1.88 -1.88
N GLN A 120 -0.77 0.89 -1.00
CA GLN A 120 -0.89 1.08 0.44
C GLN A 120 0.18 2.01 1.01
N PHE A 121 1.44 1.89 0.56
CA PHE A 121 2.56 2.73 1.01
C PHE A 121 2.34 4.19 0.65
N VAL A 122 1.99 4.47 -0.60
CA VAL A 122 1.72 5.85 -1.03
C VAL A 122 0.49 6.42 -0.32
N ASN A 123 -0.55 5.60 -0.11
CA ASN A 123 -1.76 6.04 0.58
C ASN A 123 -1.52 6.37 2.06
N ALA A 124 -0.61 5.67 2.74
CA ALA A 124 -0.28 5.92 4.14
C ALA A 124 0.16 7.38 4.37
N ALA A 125 0.87 7.98 3.41
CA ALA A 125 1.28 9.39 3.48
C ALA A 125 0.06 10.34 3.53
N ALA A 126 -1.01 10.09 2.77
CA ALA A 126 -2.21 10.92 2.79
C ALA A 126 -3.06 10.67 4.04
N VAL A 127 -3.30 9.38 4.36
CA VAL A 127 -4.14 8.93 5.48
C VAL A 127 -3.66 9.52 6.81
N HIS A 128 -2.37 9.38 7.14
CA HIS A 128 -1.86 9.88 8.41
C HIS A 128 -1.65 11.40 8.43
N ASN A 129 -1.89 12.10 7.32
CA ASN A 129 -1.67 13.55 7.18
C ASN A 129 -2.92 14.41 6.98
N PHE A 130 -4.13 13.91 7.27
CA PHE A 130 -5.36 14.69 7.13
C PHE A 130 -5.36 16.08 7.77
N GLY A 131 -4.75 16.23 8.94
CA GLY A 131 -4.33 17.52 9.49
C GLY A 131 -5.44 18.58 9.58
N TYR A 132 -6.24 18.55 10.64
CA TYR A 132 -7.34 19.53 10.78
C TYR A 132 -7.35 20.31 12.10
N LEU A 133 -6.71 19.80 13.16
CA LEU A 133 -6.72 20.46 14.47
C LEU A 133 -5.53 21.41 14.68
N PHE A 134 -4.33 20.93 14.37
CA PHE A 134 -3.07 21.61 14.73
C PHE A 134 -2.23 22.05 13.52
N ARG A 135 -2.44 21.39 12.38
CA ARG A 135 -1.76 21.66 11.11
C ARG A 135 -2.79 21.88 10.01
N ARG A 136 -2.37 22.50 8.91
CA ARG A 136 -3.19 22.59 7.71
C ARG A 136 -3.41 21.21 7.09
N PRO A 137 -4.50 21.01 6.34
CA PRO A 137 -4.76 19.73 5.70
C PRO A 137 -3.71 19.46 4.62
N TRP A 138 -3.36 18.19 4.43
CA TRP A 138 -2.33 17.78 3.47
C TRP A 138 -2.57 18.30 2.04
N MET A 139 -3.83 18.49 1.64
CA MET A 139 -4.20 19.04 0.33
C MET A 139 -3.71 20.49 0.10
N THR A 140 -3.34 21.21 1.16
CA THR A 140 -2.74 22.55 1.04
C THR A 140 -1.23 22.52 0.78
N ASN A 141 -0.59 21.36 0.93
CA ASN A 141 0.81 21.15 0.60
C ASN A 141 0.92 20.62 -0.83
N TYR A 142 1.18 21.54 -1.77
CA TYR A 142 1.25 21.21 -3.19
C TYR A 142 2.36 20.21 -3.52
N LEU A 143 3.48 20.22 -2.80
CA LEU A 143 4.54 19.24 -3.02
C LEU A 143 4.06 17.82 -2.67
N LEU A 144 3.40 17.66 -1.52
CA LEU A 144 2.85 16.38 -1.10
C LEU A 144 1.75 15.89 -2.05
N VAL A 145 0.85 16.77 -2.46
CA VAL A 145 -0.21 16.44 -3.43
C VAL A 145 0.38 16.04 -4.78
N PHE A 146 1.37 16.78 -5.27
CA PHE A 146 2.05 16.50 -6.53
C PHE A 146 2.73 15.13 -6.51
N LEU A 147 3.55 14.85 -5.51
CA LEU A 147 4.23 13.57 -5.35
C LEU A 147 3.23 12.41 -5.19
N TYR A 148 2.20 12.60 -4.36
CA TYR A 148 1.14 11.62 -4.16
C TYR A 148 0.43 11.25 -5.48
N CYS A 149 0.02 12.26 -6.26
CA CYS A 149 -0.66 12.05 -7.54
C CYS A 149 0.26 11.38 -8.56
N ILE A 150 1.54 11.78 -8.63
CA ILE A 150 2.51 11.15 -9.53
C ILE A 150 2.71 9.68 -9.18
N TYR A 151 2.98 9.36 -7.91
CA TYR A 151 3.21 7.98 -7.51
C TYR A 151 1.98 7.10 -7.69
N MET A 152 0.79 7.59 -7.32
CA MET A 152 -0.47 6.88 -7.59
C MET A 152 -0.68 6.64 -9.09
N SER A 153 -0.29 7.59 -9.95
CA SER A 153 -0.40 7.46 -11.41
C SER A 153 0.59 6.43 -11.95
N ILE A 154 1.85 6.46 -11.50
CA ILE A 154 2.89 5.50 -11.90
C ILE A 154 2.49 4.08 -11.48
N ILE A 155 2.05 3.88 -10.24
CA ILE A 155 1.65 2.56 -9.74
C ILE A 155 0.38 2.07 -10.46
N SER A 156 -0.57 2.97 -10.76
CA SER A 156 -1.73 2.63 -11.59
C SER A 156 -1.32 2.22 -13.01
N ALA A 157 -0.35 2.90 -13.61
CA ALA A 157 0.20 2.53 -14.91
C ALA A 157 0.91 1.18 -14.85
N LEU A 158 1.73 0.91 -13.83
CA LEU A 158 2.36 -0.40 -13.61
C LEU A 158 1.33 -1.54 -13.50
N ALA A 159 0.21 -1.30 -12.81
CA ALA A 159 -0.83 -2.32 -12.63
C ALA A 159 -1.64 -2.59 -13.90
N LEU A 160 -1.83 -1.60 -14.78
CA LEU A 160 -2.76 -1.66 -15.91
C LEU A 160 -2.08 -1.80 -17.28
N ALA A 161 -0.85 -1.32 -17.42
CA ALA A 161 -0.15 -1.33 -18.69
C ALA A 161 0.16 -2.75 -19.17
N ASP A 162 0.34 -2.88 -20.49
CA ASP A 162 0.94 -4.05 -21.09
C ASP A 162 2.45 -4.10 -20.81
N PRO A 163 3.09 -5.28 -21.00
CA PRO A 163 4.51 -5.46 -20.79
C PRO A 163 5.33 -4.34 -21.43
N ASN A 164 6.09 -3.64 -20.60
CA ASN A 164 6.93 -2.51 -21.00
C ASN A 164 8.20 -2.49 -20.15
N SER A 165 9.20 -1.70 -20.53
CA SER A 165 10.49 -1.65 -19.84
C SER A 165 10.38 -1.25 -18.37
N LEU A 166 9.43 -0.38 -18.02
CA LEU A 166 9.20 0.02 -16.64
C LEU A 166 8.55 -1.12 -15.83
N GLY A 167 7.53 -1.80 -16.37
CA GLY A 167 6.94 -2.99 -15.76
C GLY A 167 7.99 -4.07 -15.52
N CYS A 168 8.86 -4.29 -16.51
CA CYS A 168 9.96 -5.26 -16.41
C CYS A 168 11.04 -4.89 -15.40
N LEU A 169 11.34 -3.60 -15.21
CA LEU A 169 12.21 -3.15 -14.12
C LEU A 169 11.64 -3.57 -12.75
N TYR A 170 10.32 -3.47 -12.59
CA TYR A 170 9.62 -3.86 -11.36
C TYR A 170 9.25 -5.34 -11.30
N ARG A 171 9.51 -6.13 -12.35
CA ARG A 171 9.01 -7.50 -12.53
C ARG A 171 7.47 -7.59 -12.41
N ILE A 172 6.75 -6.60 -12.93
CA ILE A 172 5.28 -6.53 -12.96
C ILE A 172 4.82 -6.60 -14.41
N ASN A 173 3.91 -7.53 -14.73
CA ASN A 173 3.48 -7.83 -16.10
C ASN A 173 4.67 -7.95 -17.06
N CYS A 174 5.66 -8.76 -16.68
CA CYS A 174 6.87 -8.98 -17.45
C CYS A 174 7.09 -10.49 -17.71
N GLY A 175 8.14 -10.80 -18.45
CA GLY A 175 8.58 -12.14 -18.76
C GLY A 175 9.88 -12.13 -19.54
N GLU A 176 10.31 -13.31 -19.92
CA GLU A 176 11.41 -13.51 -20.84
C GLU A 176 11.04 -12.95 -22.23
N ARG A 177 12.00 -12.33 -22.91
CA ARG A 177 11.76 -11.68 -24.21
C ARG A 177 11.22 -12.66 -25.27
N SER A 178 11.69 -13.90 -25.28
CA SER A 178 11.23 -14.98 -26.17
C SER A 178 9.74 -15.29 -25.95
N VAL A 179 9.37 -15.57 -24.69
CA VAL A 179 8.01 -15.90 -24.26
C VAL A 179 7.04 -14.73 -24.48
N LEU A 180 7.48 -13.49 -24.26
CA LEU A 180 6.67 -12.30 -24.54
C LEU A 180 6.42 -12.10 -26.04
N GLN A 181 7.41 -12.39 -26.90
CA GLN A 181 7.23 -12.32 -28.36
C GLN A 181 6.19 -13.34 -28.85
N ASP A 182 6.18 -14.54 -28.28
CA ASP A 182 5.17 -15.58 -28.58
C ASP A 182 3.76 -15.14 -28.15
N MET A 183 3.65 -14.33 -27.09
CA MET A 183 2.42 -13.67 -26.66
C MET A 183 2.09 -12.37 -27.42
N HIS A 184 2.82 -12.07 -28.50
CA HIS A 184 2.67 -10.86 -29.33
C HIS A 184 2.98 -9.55 -28.61
N TYR A 185 3.82 -9.58 -27.57
CA TYR A 185 4.37 -8.40 -26.92
C TYR A 185 5.80 -8.13 -27.42
N ASN A 186 5.94 -7.09 -28.25
CA ASN A 186 7.22 -6.73 -28.88
C ASN A 186 7.99 -5.67 -28.07
N GLY A 187 9.31 -5.86 -27.92
CA GLY A 187 10.24 -4.81 -27.47
C GLY A 187 10.43 -4.65 -25.96
N ALA A 188 9.67 -5.37 -25.12
CA ALA A 188 9.83 -5.39 -23.67
C ALA A 188 10.11 -6.83 -23.20
N GLY A 189 10.90 -6.98 -22.13
CA GLY A 189 11.28 -8.28 -21.59
C GLY A 189 12.67 -8.28 -20.99
N VAL A 190 12.91 -9.24 -20.10
CA VAL A 190 14.23 -9.53 -19.53
C VAL A 190 14.88 -10.69 -20.28
N ASP A 191 16.21 -10.77 -20.22
CA ASP A 191 16.95 -11.85 -20.88
C ASP A 191 16.82 -13.19 -20.11
N THR A 192 16.62 -13.13 -18.79
CA THR A 192 16.37 -14.32 -17.97
C THR A 192 15.25 -14.03 -16.97
N TYR A 193 14.21 -14.84 -17.03
CA TYR A 193 13.10 -14.85 -16.09
C TYR A 193 13.17 -16.15 -15.27
N ASN A 194 13.14 -16.05 -13.94
CA ASN A 194 13.53 -17.18 -13.09
C ASN A 194 12.41 -18.20 -12.87
N SER A 195 11.15 -17.83 -13.10
CA SER A 195 10.05 -18.79 -13.01
C SER A 195 10.02 -19.71 -14.24
N PRO A 196 9.75 -21.01 -14.07
CA PRO A 196 9.59 -21.96 -15.16
C PRO A 196 8.54 -21.55 -16.21
N ILE A 197 7.57 -20.74 -15.82
CA ILE A 197 6.50 -20.23 -16.69
C ILE A 197 7.04 -19.18 -17.67
N GLY A 198 8.15 -18.52 -17.32
CA GLY A 198 8.79 -17.51 -18.16
C GLY A 198 8.09 -16.15 -18.17
N HIS A 199 6.97 -15.98 -17.46
CA HIS A 199 6.29 -14.68 -17.35
C HIS A 199 5.33 -14.59 -16.15
N ASN A 200 4.94 -13.36 -15.79
CA ASN A 200 3.84 -13.06 -14.86
C ASN A 200 2.77 -12.13 -15.45
N VAL A 201 2.69 -12.03 -16.77
CA VAL A 201 1.66 -11.23 -17.47
C VAL A 201 0.23 -11.64 -17.09
N MET A 202 -0.45 -10.81 -16.30
CA MET A 202 -1.83 -11.04 -15.88
C MET A 202 -2.81 -10.73 -17.02
N PRO A 203 -3.97 -11.41 -17.13
CA PRO A 203 -5.00 -11.04 -18.09
C PRO A 203 -5.55 -9.64 -17.82
N ARG A 204 -5.83 -8.87 -18.88
CA ARG A 204 -6.31 -7.48 -18.78
C ARG A 204 -7.53 -7.30 -17.86
N ARG A 205 -8.48 -8.24 -17.87
CA ARG A 205 -9.65 -8.22 -16.98
C ARG A 205 -9.26 -8.31 -15.50
N PHE A 206 -8.27 -9.17 -15.19
CA PHE A 206 -7.77 -9.32 -13.84
C PHE A 206 -7.00 -8.08 -13.39
N ARG A 207 -6.16 -7.50 -14.26
CA ARG A 207 -5.45 -6.22 -13.97
C ARG A 207 -6.40 -5.10 -13.53
N TRP A 208 -7.49 -4.89 -14.28
CA TRP A 208 -8.50 -3.90 -13.90
C TRP A 208 -9.22 -4.24 -12.60
N THR A 209 -9.50 -5.52 -12.35
CA THR A 209 -10.13 -5.96 -11.10
C THR A 209 -9.20 -5.71 -9.91
N LEU A 210 -7.92 -6.04 -10.03
CA LEU A 210 -6.90 -5.81 -9.02
C LEU A 210 -6.69 -4.31 -8.77
N TRP A 211 -6.60 -3.50 -9.82
CA TRP A 211 -6.50 -2.05 -9.72
C TRP A 211 -7.72 -1.45 -9.01
N ALA A 212 -8.93 -1.88 -9.38
CA ALA A 212 -10.16 -1.42 -8.75
C ALA A 212 -10.22 -1.81 -7.27
N LEU A 213 -9.75 -3.00 -6.91
CA LEU A 213 -9.60 -3.44 -5.52
C LEU A 213 -8.62 -2.54 -4.75
N CYS A 214 -7.47 -2.20 -5.35
CA CYS A 214 -6.48 -1.30 -4.75
C CYS A 214 -7.03 0.13 -4.59
N ALA A 215 -7.72 0.66 -5.61
CA ALA A 215 -8.38 1.96 -5.54
C ALA A 215 -9.46 2.00 -4.46
N THR A 216 -10.22 0.90 -4.31
CA THR A 216 -11.22 0.75 -3.24
C THR A 216 -10.56 0.71 -1.87
N ASN A 217 -9.42 0.02 -1.73
CA ASN A 217 -8.63 0.03 -0.50
C ASN A 217 -8.19 1.45 -0.13
N VAL A 218 -7.66 2.21 -1.10
CA VAL A 218 -7.26 3.61 -0.92
C VAL A 218 -8.41 4.43 -0.34
N VAL A 219 -9.60 4.35 -0.96
CA VAL A 219 -10.80 5.04 -0.51
C VAL A 219 -11.26 4.57 0.88
N ALA A 220 -11.23 3.27 1.15
CA ALA A 220 -11.63 2.69 2.43
C ALA A 220 -10.74 3.20 3.58
N CYS A 221 -9.42 3.23 3.38
CA CYS A 221 -8.46 3.78 4.35
C CYS A 221 -8.69 5.28 4.62
N LEU A 222 -8.89 6.08 3.56
CA LEU A 222 -9.18 7.52 3.69
C LEU A 222 -10.51 7.76 4.41
N ALA A 223 -11.55 6.97 4.09
CA ALA A 223 -12.85 7.04 4.72
C ALA A 223 -12.80 6.62 6.20
N TYR A 224 -12.09 5.54 6.53
CA TYR A 224 -11.92 5.10 7.91
C TYR A 224 -11.26 6.18 8.76
N GLU A 225 -10.16 6.77 8.28
CA GLU A 225 -9.48 7.81 9.04
C GLU A 225 -10.38 9.04 9.24
N LYS A 226 -11.04 9.48 8.17
CA LYS A 226 -11.86 10.70 8.20
C LYS A 226 -13.15 10.53 8.98
N LEU A 227 -13.83 9.39 8.88
CA LEU A 227 -15.16 9.16 9.45
C LEU A 227 -15.11 8.45 10.80
N VAL A 228 -14.20 7.49 10.96
CA VAL A 228 -14.11 6.68 12.19
C VAL A 228 -13.18 7.33 13.20
N VAL A 229 -11.94 7.61 12.81
CA VAL A 229 -10.92 8.11 13.74
C VAL A 229 -11.13 9.59 14.05
N LEU A 230 -11.09 10.46 13.04
CA LEU A 230 -11.23 11.91 13.18
C LEU A 230 -12.70 12.36 13.22
N GLY A 231 -13.58 11.52 12.70
CA GLY A 231 -14.97 11.84 12.40
C GLY A 231 -15.95 11.68 13.58
N PRO A 232 -17.25 11.57 13.28
CA PRO A 232 -18.29 11.50 14.30
C PRO A 232 -18.14 10.30 15.24
N VAL A 233 -17.72 9.14 14.73
CA VAL A 233 -17.60 7.91 15.54
C VAL A 233 -16.56 8.08 16.63
N GLY A 234 -15.35 8.53 16.30
CA GLY A 234 -14.31 8.79 17.29
C GLY A 234 -14.70 9.85 18.32
N ARG A 235 -15.48 10.87 17.90
CA ARG A 235 -16.04 11.87 18.83
C ARG A 235 -17.09 11.28 19.77
N LEU A 236 -17.95 10.38 19.28
CA LEU A 236 -18.96 9.69 20.07
C LEU A 236 -18.30 8.75 21.08
N VAL A 237 -17.34 7.92 20.65
CA VAL A 237 -16.57 7.04 21.53
C VAL A 237 -15.85 7.84 22.61
N LYS A 238 -15.24 8.98 22.27
CA LYS A 238 -14.59 9.87 23.26
C LYS A 238 -15.58 10.51 24.23
N ARG A 239 -16.81 10.79 23.81
CA ARG A 239 -17.88 11.30 24.69
C ARG A 239 -18.38 10.20 25.63
N TRP A 240 -18.64 9.01 25.09
CA TRP A 240 -19.07 7.83 25.85
C TRP A 240 -18.03 7.43 26.89
N TRP A 241 -16.76 7.31 26.49
CA TRP A 241 -15.66 6.96 27.40
C TRP A 241 -15.55 7.95 28.56
N ARG A 242 -15.63 9.26 28.26
CA ARG A 242 -15.63 10.29 29.29
C ARG A 242 -16.81 10.14 30.23
N SER A 243 -18.03 9.92 29.73
CA SER A 243 -19.22 9.75 30.56
C SER A 243 -19.15 8.55 31.51
N HIS A 244 -18.45 7.47 31.14
CA HIS A 244 -18.35 6.25 31.96
C HIS A 244 -17.13 6.24 32.90
N HIS A 245 -16.13 7.09 32.65
CA HIS A 245 -14.91 7.15 33.45
C HIS A 245 -14.69 8.52 34.11
N SER A 246 -15.65 9.44 34.02
CA SER A 246 -15.59 10.78 34.64
C SER A 246 -15.89 10.81 36.12
N ASP A 247 -16.31 9.70 36.74
CA ASP A 247 -16.59 9.67 38.19
C ASP A 247 -15.31 9.72 39.06
N GLY A 248 -14.13 9.89 38.46
CA GLY A 248 -12.86 9.85 39.17
C GLY A 248 -12.03 11.14 39.28
N LYS A 249 -12.22 12.19 38.47
CA LYS A 249 -11.31 13.36 38.52
C LYS A 249 -11.99 14.71 38.23
N SER A 250 -12.53 15.28 39.29
CA SER A 250 -12.82 16.72 39.47
C SER A 250 -11.54 17.53 39.64
N TYR A 251 -10.66 17.64 38.64
CA TYR A 251 -9.59 18.66 38.57
C TYR A 251 -9.28 18.85 37.07
N MET A 252 -9.48 20.00 36.43
CA MET A 252 -9.07 21.35 36.80
C MET A 252 -9.86 22.32 35.90
N LYS A 253 -10.73 23.15 36.51
CA LYS A 253 -11.10 24.45 35.93
C LYS A 253 -9.92 25.38 36.22
N LEU A 254 -9.29 25.90 35.18
CA LEU A 254 -8.59 27.20 35.11
C LEU A 254 -8.11 27.39 33.66
#